data_AF-A0A6N6VE20-F1
#
_entry.id   AF-A0A6N6VE20-F1
#
_cell.length_a   1.000
_cell.length_b   1.000
_cell.length_c   1.000
_cell.angle_alpha   90.00
_cell.angle_beta   90.00
_cell.angle_gamma   90.00
#
_symmetry.space_group_name_H-M   'P 1'
#
loop_
_entity.id
_entity.type
_entity.pdbx_description
1 polymer ?
#
loop_
_entity_poly.entity_id
_entity_poly.type
_entity_poly.pdbx_seq_one_letter_code
_entity_poly.pdbx_strand_id
1 'polypeptide(L)'
;MKLYIIHAINIIITILFIIFNVIITYNTNLDDTLWLVPGLIVCGLIMMISFGIAISNKDLLSEVLFFINIILTLYYIYPIFYDFL
;
A
#
# COMPACT_ATOMS: atom_id res chain seq x y z
N MET A 1 12.49 -3.44 22.75
CA MET A 1 11.14 -2.84 22.85
C MET A 1 10.79 -1.96 21.66
N LYS A 2 11.65 -1.02 21.22
CA LYS A 2 11.41 -0.17 20.03
C LYS A 2 11.16 -0.93 18.71
N LEU A 3 11.94 -1.99 18.44
CA LEU A 3 11.86 -2.74 17.18
C LEU A 3 10.49 -3.45 16.99
N TYR A 4 9.99 -4.10 18.04
CA TYR A 4 8.68 -4.77 18.04
C TYR A 4 7.52 -3.81 17.72
N ILE A 5 7.59 -2.58 18.22
CA ILE A 5 6.58 -1.55 17.95
C ILE A 5 6.62 -1.16 16.47
N ILE A 6 7.82 -1.00 15.88
CA ILE A 6 7.96 -0.68 14.45
C ILE A 6 7.41 -1.82 13.57
N HIS A 7 7.69 -3.08 13.90
CA HIS A 7 7.12 -4.22 13.18
C HIS A 7 5.59 -4.26 13.30
N ALA A 8 5.04 -4.04 14.50
CA ALA A 8 3.59 -3.99 14.69
C ALA A 8 2.95 -2.87 13.85
N ILE A 9 3.55 -1.68 13.82
CA ILE A 9 3.08 -0.57 12.98
C ILE A 9 3.13 -0.95 11.49
N ASN A 10 4.24 -1.55 11.03
CA ASN A 10 4.39 -1.92 9.62
C ASN A 10 3.36 -2.98 9.19
N ILE A 11 3.07 -3.95 10.07
CA ILE A 11 2.01 -4.95 9.85
C ILE A 11 0.64 -4.28 9.79
N ILE A 12 0.31 -3.39 10.73
CA ILE A 12 -0.98 -2.69 10.76
C ILE A 12 -1.18 -1.85 9.50
N ILE A 13 -0.15 -1.10 9.08
CA ILE A 13 -0.18 -0.32 7.84
C ILE A 13 -0.44 -1.22 6.63
N THR A 14 0.25 -2.35 6.54
CA THR A 14 0.07 -3.30 5.43
C THR A 14 -1.35 -3.88 5.40
N ILE A 15 -1.91 -4.25 6.55
CA ILE A 15 -3.30 -4.74 6.66
C ILE A 15 -4.31 -3.67 6.24
N LEU A 16 -4.13 -2.43 6.70
CA LEU A 16 -4.99 -1.32 6.29
C LEU A 16 -4.90 -1.08 4.78
N PHE A 17 -3.71 -1.22 4.19
CA PHE A 17 -3.51 -1.06 2.76
C PHE A 17 -4.17 -2.17 1.93
N ILE A 18 -4.19 -3.40 2.44
CA ILE A 18 -4.96 -4.51 1.84
C ILE A 18 -6.45 -4.16 1.85
N ILE A 19 -6.99 -3.77 3.01
CA ILE A 19 -8.42 -3.41 3.15
C ILE A 19 -8.77 -2.26 2.21
N PHE A 20 -7.91 -1.24 2.14
CA PHE A 20 -8.04 -0.12 1.22
C PHE A 20 -8.16 -0.56 -0.24
N ASN A 21 -7.24 -1.40 -0.70
CA ASN A 21 -7.26 -1.94 -2.06
C ASN A 21 -8.56 -2.71 -2.35
N VAL A 22 -8.97 -3.57 -1.42
CA VAL A 22 -10.22 -4.35 -1.55
C VAL A 22 -11.43 -3.41 -1.65
N ILE A 23 -11.55 -2.40 -0.77
CA ILE A 23 -12.68 -1.47 -0.78
C ILE A 23 -12.79 -0.75 -2.11
N ILE A 24 -11.66 -0.26 -2.66
CA ILE A 24 -11.70 0.48 -3.92
C ILE A 24 -12.04 -0.43 -5.09
N THR A 25 -11.44 -1.62 -5.18
CA THR A 25 -11.75 -2.57 -6.26
C THR A 25 -13.23 -2.93 -6.31
N TYR A 26 -13.86 -3.16 -5.16
CA TYR A 26 -15.25 -3.65 -5.12
C TYR A 26 -16.31 -2.54 -5.05
N ASN A 27 -15.91 -1.27 -4.94
CA ASN A 27 -16.83 -0.15 -4.91
C ASN A 27 -16.64 0.73 -6.14
N THR A 28 -17.20 0.27 -7.26
CA THR A 28 -17.13 0.91 -8.59
C THR A 28 -17.63 2.36 -8.60
N ASN A 29 -18.50 2.74 -7.67
CA ASN A 29 -19.00 4.11 -7.54
C ASN A 29 -17.94 5.09 -6.99
N LEU A 30 -16.80 4.61 -6.49
CA LEU A 30 -15.72 5.47 -6.02
C LEU A 30 -14.96 6.13 -7.18
N ASP A 31 -14.84 5.47 -8.34
CA ASP A 31 -14.15 6.03 -9.51
C ASP A 31 -14.87 7.27 -10.06
N ASP A 32 -16.21 7.28 -10.02
CA ASP A 32 -17.04 8.46 -10.35
C ASP A 32 -16.77 9.66 -9.42
N THR A 33 -16.13 9.42 -8.26
CA THR A 33 -15.84 10.42 -7.24
C THR A 33 -14.37 10.87 -7.19
N LEU A 34 -13.61 10.70 -8.29
CA LEU A 34 -12.22 11.13 -8.42
C LEU A 34 -11.25 10.49 -7.41
N TRP A 35 -11.55 9.27 -6.93
CA TRP A 35 -10.73 8.58 -5.93
C TRP A 35 -9.35 8.14 -6.41
N LEU A 36 -9.12 8.17 -7.72
CA LEU A 36 -7.85 7.80 -8.34
C LEU A 36 -6.66 8.56 -7.77
N VAL A 37 -6.74 9.90 -7.74
CA VAL A 37 -5.66 10.78 -7.29
C VAL A 37 -5.41 10.66 -5.79
N PRO A 38 -6.42 10.74 -4.91
CA PRO A 38 -6.25 10.47 -3.49
C PRO A 38 -5.65 9.09 -3.20
N GLY A 39 -6.09 8.04 -3.90
CA GLY A 39 -5.55 6.71 -3.67
C GLY A 39 -4.11 6.53 -4.15
N LEU A 40 -3.71 7.20 -5.24
CA LEU A 40 -2.30 7.26 -5.66
C LEU A 40 -1.42 7.95 -4.60
N ILE A 41 -1.90 9.02 -3.97
CA ILE A 41 -1.19 9.70 -2.88
C ILE A 41 -1.01 8.74 -1.69
N VAL A 42 -2.07 8.01 -1.31
CA VAL A 42 -2.02 7.01 -0.22
C VAL A 42 -1.01 5.91 -0.54
N CYS A 43 -1.05 5.35 -1.76
CA CYS A 43 -0.08 4.34 -2.21
C CYS A 43 1.36 4.87 -2.11
N GLY A 44 1.62 6.08 -2.61
CA GLY A 44 2.95 6.70 -2.57
C GLY A 44 3.48 6.91 -1.15
N LEU A 45 2.63 7.37 -0.23
CA LEU A 45 2.99 7.56 1.17
C LEU A 45 3.32 6.23 1.86
N ILE A 46 2.49 5.20 1.65
CA ILE A 46 2.71 3.86 2.23
C ILE A 46 4.01 3.25 1.70
N MET A 47 4.26 3.39 0.40
CA MET A 47 5.50 2.94 -0.25
C MET A 47 6.74 3.63 0.33
N MET A 48 6.71 4.95 0.50
CA MET A 48 7.81 5.73 1.10
C MET A 48 8.09 5.29 2.54
N ILE A 49 7.04 5.13 3.36
CA ILE A 49 7.17 4.72 4.77
C ILE A 49 7.71 3.28 4.84
N SER A 50 7.12 2.35 4.09
CA SER A 50 7.49 0.93 4.11
C SER A 50 8.93 0.72 3.63
N PHE A 51 9.36 1.45 2.59
CA PHE A 51 10.74 1.45 2.12
C PHE A 51 11.72 1.98 3.16
N GLY A 52 11.38 3.10 3.83
CA GLY A 52 12.19 3.66 4.91
C GLY A 52 12.39 2.68 6.06
N ILE A 53 11.33 1.95 6.44
CA ILE A 53 11.39 0.92 7.47
C ILE A 53 12.27 -0.26 7.04
N ALA A 54 12.10 -0.75 5.80
CA ALA A 54 12.88 -1.87 5.27
C ALA A 54 14.39 -1.56 5.24
N ILE A 55 14.79 -0.37 4.75
CA ILE A 55 16.20 0.05 4.74
C ILE A 55 16.74 0.23 6.15
N SER A 56 15.96 0.81 7.06
CA SER A 56 16.45 1.16 8.39
C SER A 56 16.64 -0.07 9.29
N ASN A 57 15.74 -1.05 9.21
CA ASN A 57 15.79 -2.23 10.07
C ASN A 57 16.56 -3.41 9.45
N LYS A 58 16.65 -3.50 8.12
CA LYS A 58 17.34 -4.57 7.38
C LYS A 58 16.93 -5.98 7.81
N ASP A 59 15.66 -6.16 8.14
CA ASP A 59 15.09 -7.43 8.58
C ASP A 59 14.18 -8.03 7.50
N LEU A 60 14.19 -9.36 7.42
CA LEU A 60 13.44 -10.11 6.41
C LEU A 60 11.93 -9.79 6.44
N LEU A 61 11.34 -9.60 7.62
CA LEU A 61 9.91 -9.32 7.75
C LEU A 61 9.56 -7.98 7.11
N SER A 62 10.31 -6.91 7.41
CA SER A 62 10.06 -5.59 6.82
C SER A 62 10.28 -5.58 5.31
N GLU A 63 11.26 -6.33 4.80
CA GLU A 63 11.48 -6.51 3.36
C GLU A 63 10.30 -7.22 2.69
N VAL A 64 9.82 -8.33 3.26
CA VAL A 64 8.65 -9.05 2.74
C VAL A 64 7.40 -8.18 2.76
N LEU A 65 7.15 -7.44 3.83
CA LEU A 65 6.02 -6.50 3.92
C LEU A 65 6.13 -5.37 2.89
N PHE A 66 7.34 -4.88 2.63
CA PHE A 66 7.58 -3.91 1.56
C PHE A 66 7.24 -4.48 0.17
N PHE A 67 7.65 -5.72 -0.13
CA PHE A 67 7.27 -6.37 -1.39
C PHE A 67 5.76 -6.59 -1.52
N ILE A 68 5.06 -6.94 -0.43
CA ILE A 68 3.60 -7.03 -0.43
C ILE A 68 2.98 -5.67 -0.77
N ASN A 69 3.47 -4.58 -0.18
CA ASN A 69 3.00 -3.22 -0.46
C ASN A 69 3.28 -2.79 -1.92
N ILE A 70 4.38 -3.24 -2.53
CA ILE A 70 4.62 -3.06 -3.97
C ILE A 70 3.52 -3.73 -4.78
N ILE A 71 3.23 -5.01 -4.52
CA ILE A 71 2.23 -5.77 -5.27
C ILE A 71 0.84 -5.12 -5.14
N LEU A 72 0.47 -4.70 -3.93
CA LEU A 72 -0.80 -3.99 -3.68
C LEU A 72 -0.86 -2.65 -4.43
N THR A 73 0.24 -1.90 -4.48
CA THR A 73 0.30 -0.65 -5.25
C THR A 73 0.14 -0.92 -6.74
N LEU A 74 0.79 -1.96 -7.27
CA LEU A 74 0.62 -2.36 -8.67
C LEU A 74 -0.80 -2.79 -8.98
N TYR A 75 -1.44 -3.50 -8.05
CA TYR A 75 -2.84 -3.91 -8.16
C TYR A 75 -3.78 -2.69 -8.21
N TYR A 76 -3.53 -1.66 -7.40
CA TYR A 76 -4.29 -0.42 -7.45
C TYR A 76 -4.14 0.34 -8.78
N ILE A 77 -2.92 0.38 -9.32
CA ILE A 77 -2.60 1.16 -10.53
C ILE A 77 -2.97 0.38 -11.81
N TYR A 78 -3.07 -0.95 -11.74
CA TYR A 78 -3.34 -1.81 -12.89
C TYR A 78 -4.58 -1.39 -13.73
N PRO A 79 -5.75 -1.11 -13.13
CA PRO A 79 -6.93 -0.65 -13.87
C PRO A 79 -6.68 0.65 -14.64
N ILE A 80 -5.87 1.57 -14.09
CA ILE A 80 -5.52 2.85 -14.75
C ILE A 80 -4.86 2.60 -16.11
N PHE A 81 -4.03 1.57 -16.23
CA PHE A 81 -3.35 1.26 -17.49
C PHE A 81 -4.25 0.52 -18.49
N TYR A 82 -5.29 -0.17 -18.01
CA TYR A 82 -6.18 -1.00 -18.85
C TYR A 82 -7.47 -0.28 -19.26
N ASP A 83 -7.98 0.66 -18.47
CA ASP A 83 -9.13 1.51 -18.87
C ASP A 83 -8.73 2.64 -19.83
N PHE A 84 -7.43 2.88 -20.01
CA PHE A 84 -6.89 3.86 -20.97
C PHE A 84 -6.67 3.30 -22.39
N LEU A 85 -6.94 2.01 -22.65
CA LEU A 85 -6.70 1.33 -23.92
C LEU A 85 -8.00 0.82 -24.56
#